data_AF-A0A925I6T9-F1
#
_entry.id   AF-A0A925I6T9-F1
#
_cell.length_a   1.000
_cell.length_b   1.000
_cell.length_c   1.000
_cell.angle_alpha   90.00
_cell.angle_beta   90.00
_cell.angle_gamma   90.00
#
_symmetry.space_group_name_H-M   'P 1'
#
loop_
_entity.id
_entity.type
_entity.pdbx_description
1 polymer ?
#
loop_
_entity_poly.entity_id
_entity_poly.type
_entity_poly.pdbx_seq_one_letter_code
_entity_poly.pdbx_strand_id
1 'polypeptide(L)'
;MSSATLEKQNNEGTAEIYSYISRFLPLLHLPVIIINTVTSSEKLITFILSVALPVIGLTILKISSKKKKNLSWVIALLNSTFIFFICFVSGSKSPTWLTGFTWTFGMFFIFTDFFVQFAWIFYGFVLITVGSVFAGKTAIEIISTDIALLFIYFILNRTFNFLMILNKRILVQKSNIEIKNKEIMDSIYYARRIQRALITNEKYIEKNFRRLREKGK
;
A
#
# COMPACT_ATOMS: atom_id res chain seq x y z
N MET A 1 -23.25 -10.04 2.90
CA MET A 1 -22.51 -8.95 2.21
C MET A 1 -22.55 -9.29 0.72
N SER A 2 -23.12 -8.43 -0.13
CA SER A 2 -23.35 -8.75 -1.55
C SER A 2 -22.02 -8.76 -2.32
N SER A 3 -21.91 -9.59 -3.37
CA SER A 3 -20.71 -9.66 -4.25
C SER A 3 -20.32 -8.28 -4.79
N ALA A 4 -21.30 -7.43 -5.10
CA ALA A 4 -21.08 -6.06 -5.56
C ALA A 4 -20.46 -5.14 -4.49
N THR A 5 -20.72 -5.40 -3.20
CA THR A 5 -20.14 -4.62 -2.10
C THR A 5 -18.68 -4.99 -1.85
N LEU A 6 -18.35 -6.29 -1.99
CA LEU A 6 -16.97 -6.79 -1.91
C LEU A 6 -16.12 -6.28 -3.10
N GLU A 7 -16.67 -6.29 -4.31
CA GLU A 7 -15.96 -5.79 -5.50
C GLU A 7 -15.68 -4.29 -5.43
N LYS A 8 -16.62 -3.50 -4.89
CA LYS A 8 -16.44 -2.06 -4.69
C LYS A 8 -15.36 -1.76 -3.64
N GLN A 9 -15.35 -2.47 -2.51
CA GLN A 9 -14.29 -2.33 -1.50
C GLN A 9 -12.91 -2.73 -2.04
N ASN A 10 -12.84 -3.79 -2.85
CA ASN A 10 -11.58 -4.24 -3.42
C ASN A 10 -11.01 -3.19 -4.41
N ASN A 11 -11.89 -2.57 -5.21
CA ASN A 11 -11.51 -1.50 -6.12
C ASN A 11 -11.05 -0.22 -5.39
N GLU A 12 -11.70 0.17 -4.30
CA GLU A 12 -11.27 1.33 -3.49
C GLU A 12 -9.89 1.09 -2.86
N GLY A 13 -9.66 -0.10 -2.30
CA GLY A 13 -8.35 -0.47 -1.73
C GLY A 13 -7.22 -0.45 -2.77
N THR A 14 -7.47 -0.93 -3.99
CA THR A 14 -6.46 -0.89 -5.07
C THR A 14 -6.09 0.54 -5.48
N ALA A 15 -7.05 1.48 -5.47
CA ALA A 15 -6.80 2.87 -5.81
C ALA A 15 -5.93 3.60 -4.77
N GLU A 16 -6.15 3.33 -3.48
CA GLU A 16 -5.29 3.85 -2.40
C GLU A 16 -3.87 3.32 -2.49
N ILE A 17 -3.72 2.01 -2.76
CA ILE A 17 -2.41 1.38 -2.96
C ILE A 17 -1.68 2.04 -4.14
N TYR A 18 -2.35 2.26 -5.28
CA TYR A 18 -1.73 2.93 -6.43
C TYR A 18 -1.33 4.38 -6.14
N SER A 19 -2.17 5.11 -5.40
CA SER A 19 -1.84 6.47 -4.96
C SER A 19 -0.57 6.47 -4.10
N TYR A 20 -0.47 5.53 -3.16
CA TYR A 20 0.71 5.37 -2.30
C TYR A 20 1.97 5.01 -3.12
N ILE A 21 1.89 4.00 -3.98
CA ILE A 21 2.99 3.59 -4.87
C ILE A 21 3.45 4.79 -5.71
N SER A 22 2.53 5.55 -6.29
CA SER A 22 2.87 6.66 -7.18
C SER A 22 3.68 7.78 -6.51
N ARG A 23 3.50 7.96 -5.19
CA ARG A 23 4.25 8.94 -4.39
C ARG A 23 5.57 8.39 -3.88
N PHE A 24 5.59 7.13 -3.46
CA PHE A 24 6.75 6.53 -2.80
C PHE A 24 7.78 5.97 -3.78
N LEU A 25 7.33 5.35 -4.88
CA LEU A 25 8.21 4.68 -5.85
C LEU A 25 9.28 5.63 -6.45
N PRO A 26 8.96 6.89 -6.87
CA PRO A 26 9.99 7.82 -7.35
C PRO A 26 11.07 8.12 -6.31
N LEU A 27 10.68 8.29 -5.05
CA LEU A 27 11.61 8.58 -3.95
C LEU A 27 12.55 7.40 -3.68
N LEU A 28 12.04 6.17 -3.79
CA LEU A 28 12.82 4.95 -3.66
C LEU A 28 13.81 4.76 -4.84
N HIS A 29 13.38 5.04 -6.07
CA HIS A 29 14.18 4.83 -7.27
C HIS A 29 15.27 5.89 -7.46
N LEU A 30 15.06 7.12 -7.02
CA LEU A 30 16.00 8.23 -7.24
C LEU A 30 17.44 7.93 -6.78
N PRO A 31 17.71 7.49 -5.53
CA PRO A 31 19.07 7.15 -5.12
C PRO A 31 19.64 5.97 -5.92
N VAL A 32 18.81 5.00 -6.29
CA VAL A 32 19.21 3.84 -7.10
C VAL A 32 19.64 4.27 -8.51
N ILE A 33 18.89 5.19 -9.14
CA ILE A 33 19.23 5.77 -10.44
C ILE A 33 20.59 6.47 -10.37
N ILE A 34 20.82 7.28 -9.34
CA ILE A 34 22.09 8.02 -9.16
C ILE A 34 23.25 7.03 -9.01
N ILE A 35 23.14 6.07 -8.09
CA ILE A 35 24.21 5.11 -7.81
C ILE A 35 24.53 4.27 -9.05
N ASN A 36 23.53 3.71 -9.73
CA ASN A 36 23.75 2.90 -10.92
C ASN A 36 24.35 3.72 -12.07
N THR A 37 23.91 4.96 -12.25
CA THR A 37 24.44 5.83 -13.31
C THR A 37 25.90 6.19 -13.07
N VAL A 38 26.28 6.48 -11.82
CA VAL A 38 27.66 6.87 -11.47
C VAL A 38 28.62 5.69 -11.59
N THR A 39 28.17 4.49 -11.22
CA THR A 39 29.00 3.27 -11.20
C THR A 39 29.01 2.50 -12.51
N SER A 40 28.12 2.84 -13.45
CA SER A 40 28.00 2.17 -14.74
C SER A 40 29.15 2.50 -15.69
N SER A 41 29.52 1.51 -16.52
CA SER A 41 30.40 1.70 -17.67
C SER A 41 29.78 2.66 -18.70
N GLU A 42 28.49 2.48 -19.01
CA GLU A 42 27.75 3.24 -20.02
C GLU A 42 26.74 4.18 -19.36
N LYS A 43 27.26 5.25 -18.75
CA LYS A 43 26.50 6.16 -17.86
C LYS A 43 25.23 6.72 -18.51
N LEU A 44 25.32 7.18 -19.76
CA LEU A 44 24.20 7.82 -20.45
C LEU A 44 23.06 6.82 -20.73
N ILE A 45 23.39 5.63 -21.20
CA ILE A 45 22.39 4.60 -21.52
C ILE A 45 21.76 4.07 -20.22
N THR A 46 22.57 3.79 -19.19
CA THR A 46 22.07 3.37 -17.88
C THR A 46 21.14 4.41 -17.27
N PHE A 47 21.46 5.70 -17.37
CA PHE A 47 20.60 6.78 -16.88
C PHE A 47 19.24 6.79 -17.58
N ILE A 48 19.24 6.77 -18.92
CA ILE A 48 18.00 6.78 -19.71
C ILE A 48 17.12 5.57 -19.36
N LEU A 49 17.69 4.37 -19.31
CA LEU A 49 16.96 3.16 -18.97
C LEU A 49 16.41 3.20 -17.54
N SER A 50 17.22 3.67 -16.59
CA SER A 50 16.84 3.72 -15.16
C SER A 50 15.76 4.78 -14.88
N VAL A 51 15.70 5.86 -15.66
CA VAL A 51 14.62 6.87 -15.59
C VAL A 51 13.37 6.41 -16.33
N ALA A 52 13.52 5.74 -17.48
CA ALA A 52 12.40 5.25 -18.28
C ALA A 52 11.54 4.25 -17.48
N LEU A 53 12.16 3.34 -16.72
CA LEU A 53 11.48 2.30 -15.94
C LEU A 53 10.39 2.86 -15.00
N PRO A 54 10.68 3.76 -14.03
CA PRO A 54 9.66 4.28 -13.13
C PRO A 54 8.62 5.14 -13.86
N VAL A 55 9.02 5.91 -14.89
CA VAL A 55 8.08 6.75 -15.65
C VAL A 55 7.06 5.90 -16.42
N ILE A 56 7.52 4.84 -17.10
CA ILE A 56 6.62 3.96 -17.84
C ILE A 56 5.74 3.16 -16.87
N GLY A 57 6.30 2.62 -15.79
CA GLY A 57 5.51 1.93 -14.76
C GLY A 57 4.39 2.80 -14.19
N LEU A 58 4.69 4.06 -13.84
CA LEU A 58 3.71 5.00 -13.28
C LEU A 58 2.66 5.44 -14.29
N THR A 59 3.04 5.65 -15.56
CA THR A 59 2.08 6.01 -16.60
C THR A 59 1.10 4.87 -16.87
N ILE A 60 1.57 3.61 -16.94
CA ILE A 60 0.70 2.46 -17.10
C ILE A 60 -0.20 2.26 -15.87
N LEU A 61 0.32 2.43 -14.64
CA LEU A 61 -0.48 2.40 -13.42
C LEU A 61 -1.60 3.45 -13.45
N LYS A 62 -1.30 4.68 -13.87
CA LYS A 62 -2.30 5.75 -14.01
C LYS A 62 -3.38 5.41 -15.04
N ILE A 63 -2.99 4.78 -16.16
CA ILE A 63 -3.92 4.30 -17.19
C ILE A 63 -4.78 3.14 -16.65
N SER A 64 -4.17 2.22 -15.92
CA SER A 64 -4.82 1.06 -15.29
C SER A 64 -5.93 1.53 -14.34
N SER A 65 -5.60 2.50 -13.47
CA SER A 65 -6.55 3.14 -12.56
C SER A 65 -7.70 3.83 -13.29
N LYS A 66 -7.40 4.63 -14.34
CA LYS A 66 -8.42 5.35 -15.12
C LYS A 66 -9.37 4.40 -15.86
N LYS A 67 -8.87 3.29 -16.40
CA LYS A 67 -9.67 2.33 -17.18
C LYS A 67 -10.34 1.24 -16.33
N LYS A 68 -10.10 1.20 -15.02
CA LYS A 68 -10.54 0.10 -14.11
C LYS A 68 -10.18 -1.29 -14.66
N LYS A 69 -9.06 -1.39 -15.39
CA LYS A 69 -8.55 -2.66 -15.91
C LYS A 69 -7.27 -3.00 -15.18
N ASN A 70 -7.12 -4.26 -14.78
CA ASN A 70 -5.89 -4.74 -14.18
C ASN A 70 -4.82 -4.89 -15.28
N LEU A 71 -3.86 -3.95 -15.32
CA LEU A 71 -2.71 -3.98 -16.22
C LEU A 71 -1.41 -4.38 -15.50
N SER A 72 -1.50 -4.96 -14.30
CA SER A 72 -0.34 -5.35 -13.49
C SER A 72 0.63 -6.25 -14.25
N TRP A 73 0.13 -7.19 -15.05
CA TRP A 73 0.95 -8.10 -15.87
C TRP A 73 1.75 -7.38 -16.94
N VAL A 74 1.18 -6.34 -17.57
CA VAL A 74 1.86 -5.54 -18.59
C VAL A 74 2.98 -4.71 -17.95
N ILE A 75 2.70 -4.13 -16.78
CA ILE A 75 3.70 -3.40 -16.00
C ILE A 75 4.85 -4.33 -15.62
N ALA A 76 4.54 -5.53 -15.15
CA ALA A 76 5.53 -6.51 -14.74
C ALA A 76 6.43 -6.93 -15.88
N LEU A 77 5.84 -7.34 -17.01
CA LEU A 77 6.58 -7.78 -18.19
C LEU A 77 7.49 -6.67 -18.72
N LEU A 78 6.98 -5.45 -18.85
CA LEU A 78 7.73 -4.33 -19.38
C LEU A 78 8.88 -3.93 -18.44
N ASN A 79 8.62 -3.79 -17.13
CA ASN A 79 9.67 -3.49 -16.14
C ASN A 79 10.75 -4.57 -16.09
N SER A 80 10.36 -5.85 -16.17
CA SER A 80 11.29 -6.97 -16.22
C SER A 80 12.25 -6.87 -17.41
N THR A 81 11.76 -6.51 -18.59
CA THR A 81 12.61 -6.26 -19.77
C THR A 81 13.60 -5.12 -19.52
N PHE A 82 13.15 -4.00 -18.95
CA PHE A 82 14.05 -2.88 -18.64
C PHE A 82 15.12 -3.25 -17.62
N ILE A 83 14.80 -4.04 -16.60
CA ILE A 83 15.76 -4.47 -15.58
C ILE A 83 16.84 -5.34 -16.18
N PHE A 84 16.46 -6.29 -17.03
CA PHE A 84 17.43 -7.09 -17.76
C PHE A 84 18.43 -6.20 -18.50
N PHE A 85 17.94 -5.21 -19.25
CA PHE A 85 18.81 -4.27 -19.97
C PHE A 85 19.64 -3.38 -19.05
N ILE A 86 19.10 -2.92 -17.92
CA ILE A 86 19.88 -2.14 -16.95
C ILE A 86 21.00 -3.00 -16.37
N CYS A 87 20.71 -4.24 -15.97
CA CYS A 87 21.71 -5.18 -15.46
C CYS A 87 22.80 -5.47 -16.51
N PHE A 88 22.39 -5.69 -17.76
CA PHE A 88 23.31 -5.94 -18.88
C PHE A 88 24.23 -4.75 -19.16
N VAL A 89 23.68 -3.54 -19.31
CA VAL A 89 24.42 -2.35 -19.74
C VAL A 89 25.26 -1.73 -18.62
N SER A 90 24.87 -1.93 -17.36
CA SER A 90 25.56 -1.25 -16.25
C SER A 90 26.98 -1.76 -15.97
N GLY A 91 27.36 -2.93 -16.53
CA GLY A 91 28.70 -3.49 -16.41
C GLY A 91 29.02 -4.07 -15.02
N SER A 92 30.20 -4.67 -14.90
CA SER A 92 30.57 -5.50 -13.74
C SER A 92 30.65 -4.73 -12.41
N LYS A 93 31.08 -3.46 -12.43
CA LYS A 93 31.26 -2.64 -11.22
C LYS A 93 29.96 -2.08 -10.64
N SER A 94 28.87 -2.10 -11.40
CA SER A 94 27.61 -1.51 -10.96
C SER A 94 26.90 -2.39 -9.92
N PRO A 95 26.25 -1.82 -8.88
CA PRO A 95 25.51 -2.57 -7.88
C PRO A 95 24.12 -2.98 -8.41
N THR A 96 24.07 -3.90 -9.37
CA THR A 96 22.83 -4.41 -10.00
C THR A 96 21.79 -4.97 -9.01
N TRP A 97 22.17 -5.33 -7.79
CA TRP A 97 21.21 -5.75 -6.77
C TRP A 97 20.26 -4.62 -6.34
N LEU A 98 20.66 -3.35 -6.47
CA LEU A 98 19.80 -2.21 -6.12
C LEU A 98 18.61 -2.10 -7.09
N THR A 99 18.81 -2.39 -8.38
CA THR A 99 17.68 -2.44 -9.33
C THR A 99 16.77 -3.61 -8.99
N GLY A 100 17.35 -4.77 -8.69
CA GLY A 100 16.61 -5.93 -8.20
C GLY A 100 15.76 -5.62 -6.98
N PHE A 101 16.31 -4.89 -6.00
CA PHE A 101 15.58 -4.47 -4.81
C PHE A 101 14.35 -3.64 -5.16
N THR A 102 14.51 -2.60 -5.97
CA THR A 102 13.39 -1.74 -6.37
C THR A 102 12.31 -2.49 -7.12
N TRP A 103 12.70 -3.47 -7.93
CA TRP A 103 11.77 -4.29 -8.67
C TRP A 103 11.03 -5.29 -7.78
N THR A 104 11.74 -5.98 -6.88
CA THR A 104 11.12 -6.88 -5.90
C THR A 104 10.10 -6.12 -5.06
N PHE A 105 10.45 -4.89 -4.65
CA PHE A 105 9.54 -4.00 -3.95
C PHE A 105 8.31 -3.66 -4.83
N GLY A 106 8.51 -3.25 -6.08
CA GLY A 106 7.40 -2.96 -7.00
C GLY A 106 6.46 -4.14 -7.21
N MET A 107 6.99 -5.33 -7.50
CA MET A 107 6.19 -6.55 -7.71
C MET A 107 5.44 -6.97 -6.46
N PHE A 108 6.03 -6.75 -5.28
CA PHE A 108 5.38 -7.02 -4.00
C PHE A 108 4.07 -6.25 -3.82
N PHE A 109 4.01 -4.99 -4.26
CA PHE A 109 2.81 -4.16 -4.11
C PHE A 109 1.84 -4.27 -5.29
N ILE A 110 2.32 -4.62 -6.48
CA ILE A 110 1.50 -4.69 -7.70
C ILE A 110 0.61 -5.95 -7.72
N PHE A 111 1.09 -7.05 -7.14
CA PHE A 111 0.36 -8.32 -7.09
C PHE A 111 -0.04 -8.67 -5.66
N THR A 112 -1.34 -8.91 -5.46
CA THR A 112 -1.90 -9.32 -4.17
C THR A 112 -1.90 -10.83 -3.95
N ASP A 113 -1.87 -11.60 -5.05
CA ASP A 113 -1.85 -13.06 -4.99
C ASP A 113 -0.44 -13.57 -4.74
N PHE A 114 -0.27 -14.38 -3.69
CA PHE A 114 1.02 -14.89 -3.26
C PHE A 114 1.73 -15.72 -4.33
N PHE A 115 1.02 -16.59 -5.05
CA PHE A 115 1.63 -17.46 -6.07
C PHE A 115 2.07 -16.67 -7.28
N VAL A 116 1.24 -15.72 -7.73
CA VAL A 116 1.57 -14.83 -8.85
C VAL A 116 2.76 -13.95 -8.48
N GLN A 117 2.76 -13.40 -7.26
CA GLN A 117 3.85 -12.59 -6.74
C GLN A 117 5.16 -13.40 -6.69
N PHE A 118 5.13 -14.61 -6.15
CA PHE A 118 6.30 -15.49 -6.08
C PHE A 118 6.83 -15.84 -7.48
N ALA A 119 5.95 -16.20 -8.42
CA ALA A 119 6.33 -16.52 -9.78
C ALA A 119 6.99 -15.33 -10.48
N TRP A 120 6.42 -14.13 -10.32
CA TRP A 120 7.01 -12.91 -10.88
C TRP A 120 8.36 -12.61 -10.26
N ILE A 121 8.47 -12.67 -8.92
CA ILE A 121 9.72 -12.46 -8.18
C ILE A 121 10.80 -13.44 -8.66
N PHE A 122 10.49 -14.73 -8.76
CA PHE A 122 11.40 -15.74 -9.29
C PHE A 122 11.83 -15.44 -10.73
N TYR A 123 10.90 -15.01 -11.58
CA TYR A 123 11.22 -14.63 -12.96
C TYR A 123 12.23 -13.47 -13.03
N GLY A 124 12.07 -12.43 -12.22
CA GLY A 124 13.06 -11.34 -12.21
C GLY A 124 14.37 -11.71 -11.55
N PHE A 125 14.42 -12.64 -10.59
CA PHE A 125 15.68 -13.24 -10.14
C PHE A 125 16.44 -13.82 -11.34
N VAL A 126 15.80 -14.69 -12.12
CA VAL A 126 16.40 -15.28 -13.31
C VAL A 126 16.90 -14.20 -14.28
N LEU A 127 16.12 -13.15 -14.53
CA LEU A 127 16.54 -12.06 -15.41
C LEU A 127 17.73 -11.26 -14.87
N ILE A 128 17.78 -10.98 -13.57
CA ILE A 128 18.89 -10.26 -12.94
C ILE A 128 20.16 -11.11 -12.98
N THR A 129 20.06 -12.41 -12.70
CA THR A 129 21.15 -13.37 -12.81
C THR A 129 21.68 -13.41 -14.24
N VAL A 130 20.82 -13.63 -15.24
CA VAL A 130 21.21 -13.70 -16.65
C VAL A 130 21.81 -12.36 -17.12
N GLY A 131 21.19 -11.23 -16.80
CA GLY A 131 21.72 -9.90 -17.13
C GLY A 131 23.08 -9.63 -16.49
N SER A 132 23.28 -10.09 -15.25
CA SER A 132 24.55 -9.97 -14.54
C SER A 132 25.66 -10.83 -15.13
N VAL A 133 25.34 -12.05 -15.61
CA VAL A 133 26.28 -12.91 -16.34
C VAL A 133 26.76 -12.20 -17.61
N PHE A 134 25.83 -11.65 -18.40
CA PHE A 134 26.19 -10.92 -19.62
C PHE A 134 26.97 -9.63 -19.34
N ALA A 135 26.76 -8.98 -18.19
CA ALA A 135 27.54 -7.83 -17.74
C ALA A 135 28.97 -8.19 -17.29
N GLY A 136 29.34 -9.48 -17.31
CA GLY A 136 30.66 -9.96 -16.93
C GLY A 136 30.89 -9.99 -15.41
N LYS A 137 29.83 -10.12 -14.62
CA LYS A 137 29.96 -10.26 -13.15
C LYS A 137 30.52 -11.61 -12.76
N THR A 138 31.24 -11.63 -11.65
CA THR A 138 31.77 -12.87 -11.09
C THR A 138 30.66 -13.69 -10.44
N ALA A 139 30.83 -15.02 -10.39
CA ALA A 139 29.82 -15.91 -9.78
C ALA A 139 29.54 -15.57 -8.31
N ILE A 140 30.57 -15.14 -7.56
CA ILE A 140 30.45 -14.76 -6.15
C ILE A 140 29.54 -13.54 -6.00
N GLU A 141 29.71 -12.52 -6.84
CA GLU A 141 28.86 -11.34 -6.84
C GLU A 141 27.41 -11.73 -7.11
N ILE A 142 27.16 -12.54 -8.14
CA ILE A 142 25.80 -12.99 -8.50
C ILE A 142 25.14 -13.73 -7.34
N ILE A 143 25.82 -14.73 -6.75
CA ILE A 143 25.30 -15.50 -5.62
C ILE A 143 25.00 -14.58 -4.42
N SER A 144 25.90 -13.64 -4.13
CA SER A 144 25.70 -12.69 -3.03
C SER A 144 24.47 -11.80 -3.26
N THR A 145 24.24 -11.37 -4.51
CA THR A 145 23.08 -10.56 -4.87
C THR A 145 21.78 -11.34 -4.76
N ASP A 146 21.76 -12.61 -5.18
CA ASP A 146 20.57 -13.46 -5.11
C ASP A 146 20.19 -13.76 -3.65
N ILE A 147 21.17 -14.05 -2.79
CA ILE A 147 20.95 -14.25 -1.35
C ILE A 147 20.38 -12.98 -0.71
N ALA A 148 20.95 -11.80 -1.02
CA ALA A 148 20.48 -10.54 -0.48
C ALA A 148 19.03 -10.24 -0.89
N LEU A 149 18.69 -10.44 -2.16
CA LEU A 149 17.33 -10.26 -2.67
C LEU A 149 16.34 -11.25 -2.05
N LEU A 150 16.73 -12.51 -1.83
CA LEU A 150 15.89 -13.51 -1.15
C LEU A 150 15.61 -13.11 0.30
N PHE A 151 16.64 -12.63 0.99
CA PHE A 151 16.51 -12.14 2.37
C PHE A 151 15.56 -10.94 2.45
N ILE A 152 15.69 -9.99 1.52
CA ILE A 152 14.78 -8.84 1.44
C ILE A 152 13.34 -9.29 1.16
N TYR A 153 13.13 -10.20 0.20
CA TYR A 153 11.82 -10.75 -0.08
C TYR A 153 11.18 -11.35 1.18
N PHE A 154 11.95 -12.14 1.93
CA PHE A 154 11.49 -12.73 3.18
C PHE A 154 11.07 -11.68 4.23
N ILE A 155 11.88 -10.63 4.41
CA ILE A 155 11.56 -9.51 5.32
C ILE A 155 10.29 -8.78 4.88
N LEU A 156 10.15 -8.48 3.58
CA LEU A 156 8.97 -7.79 3.06
C LEU A 156 7.70 -8.61 3.28
N ASN A 157 7.76 -9.91 2.97
CA ASN A 157 6.63 -10.82 3.18
C ASN A 157 6.23 -10.88 4.66
N ARG A 158 7.19 -10.99 5.58
CA ARG A 158 6.92 -10.98 7.02
C ARG A 158 6.30 -9.65 7.48
N THR A 159 6.87 -8.54 7.06
CA THR A 159 6.42 -7.20 7.43
C THR A 159 5.00 -6.93 6.94
N PHE A 160 4.70 -7.33 5.71
CA PHE A 160 3.37 -7.14 5.13
C PHE A 160 2.30 -7.99 5.81
N ASN A 161 2.60 -9.27 6.08
CA ASN A 161 1.68 -10.15 6.81
C ASN A 161 1.38 -9.59 8.21
N PHE A 162 2.38 -9.06 8.88
CA PHE A 162 2.20 -8.37 10.15
C PHE A 162 1.30 -7.13 10.01
N LEU A 163 1.54 -6.28 9.00
CA LEU A 163 0.75 -5.07 8.76
C LEU A 163 -0.72 -5.39 8.43
N MET A 164 -0.96 -6.46 7.66
CA MET A 164 -2.30 -6.97 7.37
C MET A 164 -3.05 -7.40 8.63
N ILE A 165 -2.40 -8.13 9.52
CA ILE A 165 -2.99 -8.54 10.81
C ILE A 165 -3.28 -7.31 11.68
N LEU A 166 -2.37 -6.35 11.71
CA LEU A 166 -2.50 -5.12 12.49
C LEU A 166 -3.68 -4.25 11.99
N ASN A 167 -3.80 -4.07 10.67
CA ASN A 167 -4.93 -3.37 10.07
C ASN A 167 -6.27 -4.04 10.38
N LYS A 168 -6.35 -5.38 10.31
CA LYS A 168 -7.57 -6.12 10.70
C LYS A 168 -7.95 -5.86 12.16
N ARG A 169 -6.97 -5.84 13.07
CA ARG A 169 -7.22 -5.54 14.49
C ARG A 169 -7.70 -4.11 14.70
N ILE A 170 -7.11 -3.14 14.00
CA ILE A 170 -7.54 -1.72 14.06
C ILE A 170 -8.99 -1.58 13.59
N LEU A 171 -9.38 -2.24 12.50
CA LEU A 171 -10.75 -2.18 11.99
C LEU A 171 -11.76 -2.74 12.99
N VAL A 172 -11.45 -3.88 13.62
CA VAL A 172 -12.29 -4.48 14.67
C VAL A 172 -12.37 -3.58 15.91
N GLN A 173 -11.26 -2.98 16.33
CA GLN A 173 -11.26 -2.04 17.45
C GLN A 173 -12.11 -0.81 17.14
N LYS A 174 -12.01 -0.26 15.92
CA LYS A 174 -12.81 0.88 15.46
C LYS A 174 -14.30 0.56 15.48
N SER A 175 -14.71 -0.61 14.95
CA SER A 175 -16.11 -1.03 15.01
C SER A 175 -16.62 -1.19 16.43
N ASN A 176 -15.80 -1.73 17.34
CA ASN A 176 -16.18 -1.88 18.75
C ASN A 176 -16.35 -0.53 19.45
N ILE A 177 -15.50 0.45 19.13
CA ILE A 177 -15.63 1.83 19.64
C ILE A 177 -16.91 2.47 19.13
N GLU A 178 -17.23 2.31 17.84
CA GLU A 178 -18.47 2.83 17.24
C GLU A 178 -19.72 2.24 17.91
N ILE A 179 -19.72 0.92 18.19
CA ILE A 179 -20.82 0.25 18.93
C ILE A 179 -20.94 0.81 20.35
N LYS A 180 -19.83 0.87 21.10
CA LYS A 180 -19.84 1.40 22.47
C LYS A 180 -20.29 2.86 22.54
N ASN A 181 -19.84 3.68 21.59
CA ASN A 181 -20.28 5.08 21.52
C ASN A 181 -21.79 5.20 21.27
N LYS A 182 -22.35 4.31 20.43
CA LYS A 182 -23.79 4.25 20.20
C LYS A 182 -24.54 3.83 21.47
N GLU A 183 -24.08 2.79 22.17
CA GLU A 183 -24.68 2.33 23.44
C GLU A 183 -24.66 3.43 24.51
N ILE A 184 -23.56 4.19 24.61
CA ILE A 184 -23.47 5.35 25.51
C ILE A 184 -24.48 6.42 25.11
N MET A 185 -24.59 6.74 23.81
CA MET A 185 -25.53 7.74 23.32
C MET A 185 -26.99 7.33 23.59
N ASP A 186 -27.32 6.05 23.37
CA ASP A 186 -28.63 5.48 23.65
C ASP A 186 -28.94 5.52 25.16
N SER A 187 -27.95 5.24 26.01
CA SER A 187 -28.06 5.36 27.46
C SER A 187 -28.31 6.81 27.91
N ILE A 188 -27.60 7.78 27.32
CA ILE A 188 -27.80 9.21 27.58
C ILE A 188 -29.20 9.63 27.13
N TYR A 189 -29.66 9.17 25.97
CA TYR A 189 -30.99 9.49 25.45
C TYR A 189 -32.09 8.92 26.36
N TYR A 190 -31.93 7.67 26.80
CA TYR A 190 -32.85 7.01 27.73
C TYR A 190 -32.91 7.73 29.08
N ALA A 191 -31.75 8.08 29.66
CA ALA A 191 -31.68 8.86 30.89
C ALA A 191 -32.37 10.23 30.75
N ARG A 192 -32.12 10.93 29.64
CA ARG A 192 -32.78 12.21 29.31
C ARG A 192 -34.30 12.05 29.17
N ARG A 193 -34.77 10.93 28.62
CA ARG A 193 -36.21 10.60 28.52
C ARG A 193 -36.83 10.40 29.89
N ILE A 194 -36.18 9.67 30.79
CA ILE A 194 -36.63 9.50 32.19
C ILE A 194 -36.67 10.84 32.91
N GLN A 195 -35.60 11.62 32.83
CA GLN A 195 -35.53 12.94 33.47
C GLN A 195 -36.67 13.86 33.02
N ARG A 196 -36.95 13.90 31.71
CA ARG A 196 -38.08 14.68 31.18
C ARG A 196 -39.45 14.17 31.64
N ALA A 197 -39.59 12.87 31.87
CA ALA A 197 -40.84 12.29 32.37
C ALA A 197 -41.03 12.56 33.88
N LEU A 198 -39.95 12.66 34.65
CA LEU A 198 -39.98 12.93 36.09
C LEU A 198 -40.06 14.42 36.43
N ILE A 199 -39.56 15.30 35.56
CA ILE A 199 -39.70 16.75 35.73
C ILE A 199 -41.16 17.11 35.43
N THR A 200 -41.92 17.41 36.48
CA THR A 200 -43.26 17.98 36.37
C THR A 200 -43.17 19.25 35.52
N ASN A 201 -43.97 19.34 34.45
CA ASN A 201 -43.97 20.48 33.53
C ASN A 201 -43.97 21.81 34.32
N GLU A 202 -43.04 22.73 34.02
CA GLU A 202 -42.93 24.02 34.69
C GLU A 202 -44.27 24.78 34.72
N LYS A 203 -45.07 24.68 33.65
CA LYS A 203 -46.44 25.24 33.62
C LYS A 203 -47.35 24.62 34.67
N TYR A 204 -47.20 23.33 34.96
CA TYR A 204 -47.99 22.64 35.99
C TYR A 204 -47.57 23.07 37.40
N ILE A 205 -46.26 23.23 37.64
CA ILE A 205 -45.72 23.76 38.90
C ILE A 205 -46.20 25.19 39.11
N GLU A 206 -46.07 26.05 38.11
CA GLU A 206 -46.47 27.46 38.17
C GLU A 206 -47.98 27.63 38.35
N LYS A 207 -48.79 26.82 37.65
CA LYS A 207 -50.25 26.77 37.86
C LYS A 207 -50.62 26.41 39.29
N ASN A 208 -49.94 25.44 39.89
CA ASN A 208 -50.18 25.06 41.29
C ASN A 208 -49.68 26.12 42.27
N PHE A 209 -48.52 26.72 42.02
CA PHE A 209 -47.99 27.83 42.83
C PHE A 209 -48.92 29.04 42.84
N ARG A 210 -49.46 29.41 41.67
CA ARG A 210 -50.42 30.53 41.55
C ARG A 210 -51.72 30.25 42.30
N ARG A 211 -52.26 29.03 42.18
CA ARG A 211 -53.43 28.58 42.96
C ARG A 211 -53.21 28.65 44.47
N LEU A 212 -52.03 28.26 44.95
CA LEU A 212 -51.71 28.32 46.39
C LEU A 212 -51.58 29.76 46.88
N ARG A 213 -50.97 30.65 46.10
CA ARG A 213 -50.86 32.09 46.42
C ARG A 213 -52.23 32.79 46.46
N GLU A 214 -53.15 32.42 45.56
CA GLU A 214 -54.50 32.98 45.51
C GLU A 214 -55.39 32.49 46.68
N LYS A 215 -55.14 31.31 47.24
CA LYS A 215 -55.87 30.76 48.41
C LYS A 215 -55.36 31.24 49.77
N GLY A 216 -54.17 31.82 49.83
CA GLY A 216 -53.57 32.36 51.06
C GLY A 216 -53.88 33.84 51.31
N LYS A 217 -54.75 34.44 50.50
CA LYS A 217 -55.38 35.75 50.73
C LYS A 217 -56.83 35.53 51.13
#